data_AF-A0A7S2F1U5-F1
#
_entry.id   AF-A0A7S2F1U5-F1
#
_cell.length_a   1.000
_cell.length_b   1.000
_cell.length_c   1.000
_cell.angle_alpha   90.00
_cell.angle_beta   90.00
_cell.angle_gamma   90.00
#
_symmetry.space_group_name_H-M   'P 1'
#
loop_
_entity.id
_entity.type
_entity.pdbx_description
1 polymer ?
#
loop_
_entity_poly.entity_id
_entity_poly.type
_entity_poly.pdbx_seq_one_letter_code
_entity_poly.pdbx_strand_id
1 'polypeptide(L)'
;ERVEELRTDEQRRKALESKLGDGADDAKAADDEATGFGQVERRVRSAGGGSTGTVRNLRIREDTAKYLLNLDTNSAYYDPKTRSMREDPTPWLDASQKTFAGDNFVRGTGDAAAFAAMQQHALATTADDAALNVQALPSAAEALYKEYQKKKEALVGKRGEDVRATYGDASANAERPDMSLLVGQTEIERHYDRSGRGVSGGPPPPV
;
A
#
# COMPACT_ATOMS: atom_id res chain seq x y z
N GLU A 1 -65.55 28.63 0.29
CA GLU A 1 -65.29 27.37 1.04
C GLU A 1 -63.88 26.85 0.75
N ARG A 2 -63.59 26.21 -0.39
CA ARG A 2 -62.25 25.61 -0.67
C ARG A 2 -61.05 26.59 -0.66
N VAL A 3 -61.26 27.87 -0.95
CA VAL A 3 -60.20 28.90 -0.92
C VAL A 3 -59.91 29.40 0.50
N GLU A 4 -60.89 29.33 1.39
CA GLU A 4 -60.72 29.75 2.79
C GLU A 4 -60.09 28.63 3.63
N GLU A 5 -60.37 27.37 3.31
CA GLU A 5 -59.69 26.21 3.86
C GLU A 5 -58.19 26.22 3.54
N LEU A 6 -57.81 26.52 2.30
CA LEU A 6 -56.39 26.62 1.92
C LEU A 6 -55.65 27.74 2.66
N ARG A 7 -56.31 28.88 2.91
CA ARG A 7 -55.72 29.99 3.66
C ARG A 7 -55.51 29.65 5.14
N THR A 8 -56.42 28.90 5.74
CA THR A 8 -56.31 28.47 7.14
C THR A 8 -55.24 27.38 7.32
N ASP A 9 -55.07 26.49 6.34
CA ASP A 9 -54.02 25.48 6.34
C ASP A 9 -52.62 26.06 6.11
N GLU A 10 -52.49 27.10 5.27
CA GLU A 10 -51.24 27.84 5.11
C GLU A 10 -50.82 28.57 6.40
N GLN A 11 -51.79 29.15 7.12
CA GLN A 11 -51.53 29.79 8.42
C GLN A 11 -51.11 28.79 9.50
N ARG A 12 -51.71 27.59 9.51
CA ARG A 12 -51.32 26.50 10.41
C ARG A 12 -49.92 25.97 10.10
N ARG A 13 -49.55 25.85 8.83
CA ARG A 13 -48.20 25.47 8.41
C ARG A 13 -47.14 26.49 8.84
N LYS A 14 -47.41 27.79 8.64
CA LYS A 14 -46.51 28.87 9.13
C LYS A 14 -46.36 28.89 10.65
N ALA A 15 -47.42 28.59 11.40
CA ALA A 15 -47.36 28.52 12.86
C ALA A 15 -46.65 27.26 13.39
N LEU A 16 -46.63 26.17 12.60
CA LEU A 16 -45.86 24.97 12.90
C LEU A 16 -44.38 25.16 12.61
N GLU A 17 -44.06 25.84 11.51
CA GLU A 17 -42.69 26.19 11.11
C GLU A 17 -42.04 27.16 12.11
N SER A 18 -42.79 28.13 12.64
CA SER A 18 -42.29 29.02 13.69
C SER A 18 -42.10 28.34 15.05
N LYS A 19 -42.86 27.28 15.35
CA LYS A 19 -42.71 26.49 16.59
C LYS A 19 -41.59 25.46 16.54
N LEU A 20 -41.17 25.05 15.35
CA LEU A 20 -40.05 24.12 15.15
C LEU A 20 -38.69 24.84 15.08
N GLY A 21 -38.67 26.17 15.02
CA GLY A 21 -37.46 26.98 14.89
C GLY A 21 -36.83 27.50 16.18
N ASP A 22 -37.42 27.23 17.36
CA ASP A 22 -37.02 27.87 18.63
C ASP A 22 -36.97 26.89 19.80
N GLY A 23 -36.33 25.73 19.61
CA GLY A 23 -36.39 24.65 20.60
C GLY A 23 -35.29 23.60 20.48
N ALA A 24 -34.03 24.01 20.37
CA ALA A 24 -32.89 23.14 20.67
C ALA A 24 -31.63 24.00 20.82
N ASP A 25 -31.33 24.44 22.04
CA ASP A 25 -29.97 24.52 22.58
C ASP A 25 -30.01 25.26 23.94
N ASP A 26 -30.42 24.56 24.99
CA ASP A 26 -30.18 25.04 26.36
C ASP A 26 -29.84 23.87 27.29
N ALA A 27 -28.76 23.19 26.94
CA ALA A 27 -28.04 22.26 27.81
C ALA A 27 -26.63 21.98 27.25
N LYS A 28 -25.80 23.02 27.11
CA LYS A 28 -24.35 22.81 27.04
C LYS A 28 -23.70 23.51 28.23
N ALA A 29 -23.11 22.64 29.05
CA ALA A 29 -22.33 22.93 30.21
C ALA A 29 -21.38 24.11 30.00
N ALA A 30 -21.27 24.93 31.04
CA ALA A 30 -20.23 25.91 31.22
C ALA A 30 -18.84 25.29 31.01
N ASP A 31 -18.21 25.62 29.89
CA ASP A 31 -16.77 25.47 29.66
C ASP A 31 -16.30 26.63 28.75
N ASP A 32 -16.73 27.85 29.11
CA ASP A 32 -16.43 29.08 28.36
C ASP A 32 -15.08 29.72 28.73
N GLU A 33 -14.25 29.08 29.55
CA GLU A 33 -12.98 29.69 30.01
C GLU A 33 -11.72 29.18 29.28
N ALA A 34 -11.83 28.26 28.32
CA ALA A 34 -10.66 27.68 27.63
C ALA A 34 -10.58 27.96 26.11
N THR A 35 -11.48 28.74 25.51
CA THR A 35 -11.45 29.03 24.06
C THR A 35 -11.52 30.52 23.75
N GLY A 36 -10.51 31.27 24.18
CA GLY A 36 -10.23 32.64 23.71
C GLY A 36 -9.76 32.72 22.25
N PHE A 37 -10.42 32.03 21.32
CA PHE A 37 -10.18 32.15 19.89
C PHE A 37 -11.29 32.96 19.25
N GLY A 38 -11.04 34.28 19.26
CA GLY A 38 -11.74 35.37 18.60
C GLY A 38 -12.82 34.98 17.60
N GLN A 39 -14.05 35.34 17.93
CA GLN A 39 -15.03 35.68 16.92
C GLN A 39 -14.40 36.73 15.99
N VAL A 40 -14.12 36.35 14.75
CA VAL A 40 -13.63 37.28 13.73
C VAL A 40 -14.84 37.98 13.14
N GLU A 41 -15.18 39.16 13.66
CA GLU A 41 -16.25 40.01 13.12
C GLU A 41 -15.91 40.60 11.73
N ARG A 42 -14.64 40.48 11.31
CA ARG A 42 -14.19 41.05 10.03
C ARG A 42 -14.45 40.08 8.89
N ARG A 43 -15.45 40.40 8.04
CA ARG A 43 -15.67 39.74 6.75
C ARG A 43 -14.37 39.71 5.94
N VAL A 44 -13.77 38.53 5.82
CA VAL A 44 -12.70 38.27 4.86
C VAL A 44 -13.33 38.36 3.46
N ARG A 45 -12.84 39.29 2.62
CA ARG A 45 -13.28 39.42 1.23
C ARG A 45 -12.71 38.28 0.40
N SER A 46 -13.35 37.11 0.47
CA SER A 46 -13.14 36.04 -0.51
C SER A 46 -14.16 36.18 -1.64
N ALA A 47 -13.75 35.87 -2.88
CA ALA A 47 -14.55 36.06 -4.09
C ALA A 47 -15.86 35.23 -4.12
N GLY A 48 -16.05 34.29 -3.19
CA GLY A 48 -17.20 33.38 -3.12
C GLY A 48 -18.19 33.65 -1.97
N GLY A 49 -18.27 34.86 -1.44
CA GLY A 49 -19.18 35.19 -0.33
C GLY A 49 -18.67 34.65 1.00
N GLY A 50 -18.17 35.57 1.84
CA GLY A 50 -17.58 35.23 3.13
C GLY A 50 -18.55 34.48 4.04
N SER A 51 -18.28 33.19 4.24
CA SER A 51 -18.83 32.39 5.34
C SER A 51 -18.55 33.12 6.66
N THR A 52 -19.60 33.60 7.31
CA THR A 52 -19.59 34.11 8.68
C THR A 52 -19.68 32.94 9.66
N GLY A 53 -18.81 31.94 9.50
CA GLY A 53 -18.72 30.79 10.39
C GLY A 53 -17.54 30.93 11.35
N THR A 54 -17.67 30.36 12.55
CA THR A 54 -16.54 30.22 13.48
C THR A 54 -15.44 29.40 12.82
N VAL A 55 -14.22 29.95 12.78
CA VAL A 55 -13.06 29.25 12.23
C VAL A 55 -12.66 28.16 13.22
N ARG A 56 -13.04 26.92 12.93
CA ARG A 56 -12.53 25.76 13.68
C ARG A 56 -11.05 25.55 13.36
N ASN A 57 -10.31 24.94 14.29
CA ASN A 57 -8.96 24.48 14.02
C ASN A 57 -8.97 23.52 12.82
N LEU A 58 -8.28 23.91 11.74
CA LEU A 58 -8.24 23.14 10.48
C LEU A 58 -7.32 21.91 10.54
N ARG A 59 -6.55 21.77 11.62
CA ARG A 59 -5.70 20.61 11.83
C ARG A 59 -6.57 19.40 12.18
N ILE A 60 -6.47 18.36 11.35
CA ILE A 60 -7.01 17.03 11.61
C ILE A 60 -6.29 16.46 12.84
N ARG A 61 -7.04 16.00 13.85
CA ARG A 61 -6.49 15.58 15.14
C ARG A 61 -6.02 14.12 15.11
N GLU A 62 -6.56 13.35 14.19
CA GLU A 62 -6.27 11.94 13.91
C GLU A 62 -4.89 11.78 13.24
N ASP A 63 -4.49 12.77 12.43
CA ASP A 63 -3.21 12.77 11.74
C ASP A 63 -2.08 13.27 12.65
N THR A 64 -1.23 12.33 13.06
CA THR A 64 -0.02 12.65 13.82
C THR A 64 1.01 13.34 12.92
N ALA A 65 1.71 14.34 13.46
CA ALA A 65 2.77 15.01 12.72
C ALA A 65 4.00 14.09 12.61
N LYS A 66 4.73 14.15 11.49
CA LYS A 66 5.87 13.25 11.21
C LYS A 66 6.90 13.21 12.34
N TYR A 67 7.29 14.38 12.86
CA TYR A 67 8.26 14.51 13.96
C TYR A 67 7.75 14.07 15.34
N LEU A 68 6.47 13.72 15.47
CA LEU A 68 5.90 13.16 16.70
C LEU A 68 5.74 11.64 16.63
N LEU A 69 6.04 11.02 15.48
CA LEU A 69 6.00 9.56 15.34
C LEU A 69 7.06 8.87 16.20
N ASN A 70 8.23 9.50 16.34
CA ASN A 70 9.29 9.07 17.24
C ASN A 70 9.88 10.31 17.94
N LEU A 71 9.90 10.29 19.27
CA LEU A 71 10.38 11.39 20.12
C LEU A 71 11.88 11.29 20.43
N ASP A 72 12.55 10.22 20.02
CA ASP A 72 13.99 10.09 20.18
C ASP A 72 14.71 11.16 19.33
N THR A 73 15.64 11.87 19.97
CA THR A 73 16.51 12.86 19.35
C THR A 73 17.37 12.30 18.21
N ASN A 74 17.69 11.00 18.26
CA ASN A 74 18.49 10.31 17.23
C ASN A 74 17.64 9.63 16.15
N SER A 75 16.33 9.89 16.13
CA SER A 75 15.42 9.38 15.11
C SER A 75 15.61 10.07 13.75
N ALA A 76 14.78 9.72 12.77
CA ALA A 76 14.83 10.30 11.44
C ALA A 76 14.67 11.83 11.46
N TYR A 77 15.55 12.52 10.72
CA TYR A 77 15.54 13.98 10.64
C TYR A 77 14.29 14.52 9.92
N TYR A 78 13.59 15.46 10.57
CA TYR A 78 12.50 16.23 10.00
C TYR A 78 12.97 17.64 9.63
N ASP A 79 12.82 18.04 8.37
CA ASP A 79 13.04 19.41 7.94
C ASP A 79 11.74 20.23 8.11
N PRO A 80 11.66 21.16 9.09
CA PRO A 80 10.45 21.94 9.33
C PRO A 80 10.13 22.93 8.20
N LYS A 81 11.11 23.28 7.35
CA LYS A 81 10.92 24.23 6.26
C LYS A 81 10.17 23.59 5.09
N THR A 82 10.69 22.47 4.60
CA THR A 82 10.05 21.72 3.51
C THR A 82 8.99 20.73 4.01
N ARG A 83 8.88 20.53 5.33
CA ARG A 83 7.99 19.56 5.98
C ARG A 83 8.24 18.13 5.53
N SER A 84 9.49 17.81 5.20
CA SER A 84 9.90 16.50 4.71
C SER A 84 10.63 15.69 5.78
N MET A 85 10.39 14.38 5.78
CA MET A 85 11.09 13.40 6.61
C MET A 85 11.54 12.27 5.70
N ARG A 86 12.85 12.17 5.45
CA ARG A 86 13.38 11.31 4.39
C ARG A 86 13.35 9.84 4.79
N GLU A 87 13.96 9.55 5.93
CA GLU A 87 14.10 8.21 6.49
C GLU A 87 12.88 7.80 7.32
N ASP A 88 12.74 6.50 7.58
CA ASP A 88 11.72 5.96 8.48
C ASP A 88 12.05 6.29 9.94
N PRO A 89 11.18 6.99 10.69
CA PRO A 89 11.39 7.27 12.11
C PRO A 89 11.33 6.04 13.02
N THR A 90 10.74 4.92 12.54
CA THR A 90 10.50 3.70 13.33
C THR A 90 10.91 2.42 12.57
N PRO A 91 12.20 2.24 12.24
CA PRO A 91 12.64 1.13 11.39
C PRO A 91 12.38 -0.25 11.99
N TRP A 92 12.39 -0.38 13.32
CA TRP A 92 12.21 -1.65 14.06
C TRP A 92 10.76 -2.18 14.07
N LEU A 93 9.77 -1.35 13.74
CA LEU A 93 8.38 -1.79 13.72
C LEU A 93 8.11 -2.63 12.46
N ASP A 94 7.10 -3.48 12.48
CA ASP A 94 6.66 -4.20 11.27
C ASP A 94 5.89 -3.26 10.31
N ALA A 95 5.97 -3.52 9.01
CA ALA A 95 5.34 -2.69 7.98
C ALA A 95 3.81 -2.59 8.13
N SER A 96 3.16 -3.63 8.65
CA SER A 96 1.70 -3.65 8.86
C SER A 96 1.21 -2.67 9.93
N GLN A 97 2.07 -2.33 10.88
CA GLN A 97 1.74 -1.43 12.00
C GLN A 97 2.25 -0.01 11.77
N LYS A 98 3.04 0.22 10.72
CA LYS A 98 3.58 1.54 10.37
C LYS A 98 2.53 2.38 9.64
N THR A 99 2.30 3.58 10.14
CA THR A 99 1.53 4.61 9.44
C THR A 99 2.38 5.38 8.43
N PHE A 100 3.69 5.44 8.64
CA PHE A 100 4.63 6.17 7.80
C PHE A 100 5.98 5.46 7.75
N ALA A 101 6.51 5.25 6.54
CA ALA A 101 7.77 4.53 6.30
C ALA A 101 8.88 5.44 5.71
N GLY A 102 8.73 6.77 5.81
CA GLY A 102 9.64 7.76 5.21
C GLY A 102 9.20 8.25 3.83
N ASP A 103 9.57 9.49 3.50
CA ASP A 103 9.26 10.08 2.19
C ASP A 103 10.06 9.41 1.05
N ASN A 104 11.25 8.87 1.35
CA ASN A 104 12.06 8.15 0.36
C ASN A 104 11.38 6.86 -0.12
N PHE A 105 10.73 6.14 0.80
CA PHE A 105 9.96 4.94 0.45
C PHE A 105 8.87 5.27 -0.56
N VAL A 106 8.03 6.27 -0.27
CA VAL A 106 6.91 6.64 -1.15
C VAL A 106 7.41 7.12 -2.52
N ARG A 107 8.49 7.91 -2.57
CA ARG A 107 9.06 8.46 -3.83
C ARG A 107 9.48 7.38 -4.83
N GLY A 108 9.98 6.24 -4.36
CA GLY A 108 10.44 5.14 -5.22
C GLY A 108 9.33 4.17 -5.64
N THR A 109 8.14 4.29 -5.06
CA THR A 109 7.03 3.34 -5.26
C THR A 109 6.04 3.79 -6.33
N GLY A 110 5.22 2.85 -6.79
CA GLY A 110 4.18 3.10 -7.79
C GLY A 110 4.73 3.33 -9.19
N ASP A 111 4.10 4.23 -9.94
CA ASP A 111 4.39 4.48 -11.35
C ASP A 111 5.78 5.09 -11.58
N ALA A 112 6.41 5.67 -10.56
CA ALA A 112 7.75 6.22 -10.65
C ALA A 112 8.77 5.13 -11.05
N ALA A 113 8.66 3.94 -10.48
CA ALA A 113 9.54 2.81 -10.82
C ALA A 113 9.29 2.31 -12.25
N ALA A 114 8.03 2.20 -12.66
CA ALA A 114 7.66 1.79 -14.02
C ALA A 114 8.13 2.81 -15.07
N PHE A 115 7.96 4.10 -14.79
CA PHE A 115 8.44 5.19 -15.64
C PHE A 115 9.97 5.20 -15.75
N ALA A 116 10.69 4.99 -14.64
CA ALA A 116 12.15 4.88 -14.65
C ALA A 116 12.62 3.69 -15.51
N ALA A 117 11.95 2.54 -15.42
CA ALA A 117 12.27 1.37 -16.26
C ALA A 117 12.01 1.63 -17.75
N MET A 118 10.93 2.34 -18.10
CA MET A 118 10.66 2.77 -19.47
C MET A 118 11.72 3.77 -19.97
N GLN A 119 12.15 4.70 -19.13
CA GLN A 119 13.21 5.65 -19.47
C GLN A 119 14.56 4.97 -19.69
N GLN A 120 14.91 3.98 -18.85
CA GLN A 120 16.10 3.15 -19.05
C GLN A 120 16.05 2.38 -20.38
N HIS A 121 14.88 1.82 -20.72
CA HIS A 121 14.69 1.17 -22.02
C HIS A 121 14.89 2.14 -23.18
N ALA A 122 14.28 3.34 -23.12
CA ALA A 122 14.45 4.35 -24.17
C ALA A 122 15.92 4.76 -24.36
N LEU A 123 16.66 4.96 -23.27
CA LEU A 123 18.10 5.25 -23.31
C LEU A 123 18.91 4.10 -23.93
N ALA A 124 18.58 2.85 -23.61
CA ALA A 124 19.23 1.69 -24.21
C ALA A 124 18.96 1.60 -25.72
N THR A 125 17.71 1.82 -26.16
CA THR A 125 17.36 1.76 -27.59
C THR A 125 17.96 2.90 -28.41
N THR A 126 18.16 4.08 -27.80
CA THR A 126 18.81 5.21 -28.50
C THR A 126 20.27 4.94 -28.83
N ALA A 127 20.92 4.00 -28.14
CA ALA A 127 22.28 3.57 -28.49
C ALA A 127 22.30 2.69 -29.75
N ASP A 128 21.20 2.03 -30.08
CA ASP A 128 21.03 1.16 -31.26
C ASP A 128 20.44 1.92 -32.48
N ASP A 129 20.65 3.23 -32.55
CA ASP A 129 20.15 4.17 -33.58
C ASP A 129 18.61 4.33 -33.66
N ALA A 130 17.84 3.79 -32.71
CA ALA A 130 16.41 4.05 -32.60
C ALA A 130 16.15 5.31 -31.77
N ALA A 131 15.83 6.43 -32.42
CA ALA A 131 15.55 7.71 -31.76
C ALA A 131 14.22 7.69 -30.96
N LEU A 132 14.26 7.09 -29.76
CA LEU A 132 13.14 6.97 -28.85
C LEU A 132 13.30 7.95 -27.68
N ASN A 133 12.47 9.01 -27.65
CA ASN A 133 12.47 9.98 -26.57
C ASN A 133 11.13 9.97 -25.82
N VAL A 134 11.17 9.60 -24.54
CA VAL A 134 10.00 9.51 -23.67
C VAL A 134 9.28 10.86 -23.50
N GLN A 135 10.02 11.96 -23.48
CA GLN A 135 9.44 13.31 -23.30
C GLN A 135 8.82 13.84 -24.59
N ALA A 136 9.43 13.52 -25.74
CA ALA A 136 8.94 13.99 -27.04
C ALA A 136 7.77 13.13 -27.57
N LEU A 137 7.87 11.81 -27.40
CA LEU A 137 6.92 10.83 -27.93
C LEU A 137 6.51 9.82 -26.84
N PRO A 138 5.79 10.27 -25.79
CA PRO A 138 5.46 9.41 -24.63
C PRO A 138 4.61 8.20 -25.01
N SER A 139 3.58 8.37 -25.84
CA SER A 139 2.70 7.27 -26.24
C SER A 139 3.41 6.23 -27.11
N ALA A 140 4.30 6.66 -28.01
CA ALA A 140 5.09 5.73 -28.82
C ALA A 140 6.11 4.97 -27.95
N ALA A 141 6.75 5.64 -27.00
CA ALA A 141 7.65 5.01 -26.03
C ALA A 141 6.93 3.96 -25.18
N GLU A 142 5.72 4.26 -24.71
CA GLU A 142 4.91 3.31 -23.96
C GLU A 142 4.52 2.09 -24.80
N ALA A 143 4.07 2.29 -26.04
CA ALA A 143 3.70 1.20 -26.95
C ALA A 143 4.88 0.25 -27.22
N LEU A 144 6.05 0.82 -27.56
CA LEU A 144 7.28 0.05 -27.78
C LEU A 144 7.76 -0.65 -26.51
N TYR A 145 7.62 -0.02 -25.34
CA TYR A 145 7.97 -0.64 -24.07
C TYR A 145 7.07 -1.83 -23.71
N LYS A 146 5.76 -1.74 -23.98
CA LYS A 146 4.82 -2.88 -23.83
C LYS A 146 5.17 -4.03 -24.76
N GLU A 147 5.53 -3.75 -26.01
CA GLU A 147 6.01 -4.78 -26.93
C GLU A 147 7.31 -5.43 -26.45
N TYR A 148 8.24 -4.63 -25.93
CA TYR A 148 9.48 -5.11 -25.32
C TYR A 148 9.21 -6.03 -24.13
N GLN A 149 8.28 -5.68 -23.23
CA GLN A 149 7.91 -6.53 -22.10
C GLN A 149 7.39 -7.91 -22.56
N LYS A 150 6.49 -7.95 -23.53
CA LYS A 150 5.98 -9.21 -24.12
C LYS A 150 7.11 -10.05 -24.73
N LYS A 151 8.02 -9.42 -25.48
CA LYS A 151 9.19 -10.09 -26.08
C LYS A 151 10.16 -10.60 -25.01
N LYS A 152 10.37 -9.83 -23.94
CA LYS A 152 11.21 -10.19 -22.80
C LYS A 152 10.68 -11.41 -22.07
N GLU A 153 9.39 -11.47 -21.78
CA GLU A 153 8.75 -12.63 -21.13
C GLU A 153 8.89 -13.90 -21.97
N ALA A 154 8.61 -13.81 -23.27
CA ALA A 154 8.80 -14.93 -24.20
C ALA A 154 10.26 -15.40 -24.25
N LEU A 155 11.23 -14.49 -24.20
CA LEU A 155 12.66 -14.82 -24.21
C LEU A 155 13.11 -15.44 -22.89
N VAL A 156 12.60 -14.97 -21.74
CA VAL A 156 12.86 -15.58 -20.43
C VAL A 156 12.31 -17.00 -20.37
N GLY A 157 11.11 -17.24 -20.91
CA GLY A 157 10.52 -18.59 -21.01
C GLY A 157 11.40 -19.54 -21.82
N LYS A 158 11.78 -19.13 -23.04
CA LYS A 158 12.69 -19.88 -23.91
C LYS A 158 14.03 -20.15 -23.25
N ARG A 159 14.64 -19.14 -22.62
CA ARG A 159 15.90 -19.31 -21.89
C ARG A 159 15.77 -20.34 -20.77
N GLY A 160 14.65 -20.37 -20.06
CA GLY A 160 14.37 -21.37 -19.04
C GLY A 160 14.26 -22.79 -19.63
N GLU A 161 13.61 -22.94 -20.79
CA GLU A 161 13.51 -24.20 -21.53
C GLU A 161 14.87 -24.66 -22.04
N ASP A 162 15.65 -23.77 -22.64
CA ASP A 162 16.99 -24.04 -23.16
C ASP A 162 17.92 -24.53 -22.04
N VAL A 163 17.90 -23.86 -20.88
CA VAL A 163 18.69 -24.25 -19.69
C VAL A 163 18.25 -25.62 -19.18
N ARG A 164 16.94 -25.90 -19.10
CA ARG A 164 16.45 -27.23 -18.70
C ARG A 164 16.82 -28.30 -19.72
N ALA A 165 16.84 -27.99 -21.01
CA ALA A 165 17.24 -28.94 -22.05
C ALA A 165 18.76 -29.23 -22.01
N THR A 166 19.59 -28.23 -21.72
CA THR A 166 21.05 -28.41 -21.65
C THR A 166 21.51 -29.08 -20.35
N TYR A 167 20.91 -28.71 -19.21
CA TYR A 167 21.39 -29.14 -17.89
C TYR A 167 20.44 -30.10 -17.16
N GLY A 168 19.26 -30.37 -17.73
CA GLY A 168 18.21 -31.15 -17.07
C GLY A 168 17.47 -30.36 -15.98
N ASP A 169 16.40 -30.94 -15.46
CA ASP A 169 15.68 -30.42 -14.30
C ASP A 169 15.79 -31.41 -13.14
N ALA A 170 16.67 -31.10 -12.18
CA ALA A 170 16.90 -31.95 -11.00
C ALA A 170 15.65 -32.10 -10.11
N SER A 171 14.67 -31.19 -10.23
CA SER A 171 13.39 -31.28 -9.50
C SER A 171 12.35 -32.14 -10.21
N ALA A 172 12.47 -32.30 -11.54
CA ALA A 172 11.57 -33.12 -12.37
C ALA A 172 11.97 -34.60 -12.43
N ASN A 173 13.19 -34.95 -12.02
CA ASN A 173 13.59 -36.34 -11.83
C ASN A 173 12.79 -36.96 -10.68
N ALA A 174 11.61 -37.48 -11.01
CA ALA A 174 10.75 -38.29 -10.14
C ALA A 174 11.46 -39.59 -9.71
N GLU A 175 12.44 -40.03 -10.49
CA GLU A 175 13.43 -41.03 -10.10
C GLU A 175 14.50 -40.36 -9.23
N ARG A 176 14.14 -40.02 -7.99
CA ARG A 176 15.17 -39.88 -6.97
C ARG A 176 15.97 -41.20 -7.00
N PRO A 177 17.30 -41.17 -7.17
CA PRO A 177 18.08 -42.38 -7.05
C PRO A 177 17.75 -43.01 -5.70
N ASP A 178 17.69 -44.34 -5.67
CA ASP A 178 17.34 -45.09 -4.47
C ASP A 178 18.07 -44.51 -3.26
N MET A 179 17.36 -44.32 -2.14
CA MET A 179 17.91 -43.66 -0.95
C MET A 179 19.18 -44.35 -0.45
N SER A 180 19.31 -45.65 -0.73
CA SER A 180 20.53 -46.45 -0.49
C SER A 180 21.77 -45.89 -1.21
N LEU A 181 21.62 -45.46 -2.48
CA LEU A 181 22.68 -44.86 -3.29
C LEU A 181 23.01 -43.44 -2.83
N LEU A 182 22.03 -42.71 -2.29
CA LEU A 182 22.21 -41.34 -1.80
C LEU A 182 22.91 -41.29 -0.44
N VAL A 183 22.60 -42.23 0.45
CA VAL A 183 23.19 -42.33 1.79
C VAL A 183 24.51 -43.12 1.77
N GLY A 184 24.79 -43.86 0.69
CA GLY A 184 25.99 -44.69 0.56
C GLY A 184 26.01 -45.87 1.55
N GLN A 185 24.88 -46.21 2.14
CA GLN A 185 24.75 -47.32 3.08
C GLN A 185 24.62 -48.64 2.31
N THR A 186 25.65 -49.47 2.40
CA THR A 186 25.67 -50.83 1.80
C THR A 186 25.02 -51.88 2.69
N GLU A 187 24.74 -51.56 3.96
CA GLU A 187 24.29 -52.50 4.97
C GLU A 187 22.91 -52.08 5.51
N ILE A 188 22.00 -53.06 5.59
CA ILE A 188 20.67 -52.89 6.19
C ILE A 188 20.68 -53.68 7.50
N GLU A 189 20.74 -52.99 8.64
CA GLU A 189 20.64 -53.61 9.95
C GLU A 189 19.24 -54.19 10.17
N ARG A 190 19.17 -55.46 10.59
CA ARG A 190 17.92 -56.16 10.91
C ARG A 190 18.02 -56.77 12.29
N HIS A 191 17.08 -56.41 13.15
CA HIS A 191 16.98 -57.02 14.47
C HIS A 191 15.93 -58.13 14.45
N TYR A 192 16.33 -59.31 14.90
CA TYR A 192 15.45 -60.46 15.03
C TYR A 192 15.16 -60.71 16.51
N ASP A 193 13.92 -61.08 16.80
CA ASP A 193 13.55 -61.60 18.10
C ASP A 193 14.17 -62.99 18.30
N ARG A 194 14.23 -63.46 19.55
CA ARG A 194 14.77 -64.79 19.93
C ARG A 194 14.11 -65.96 19.20
N SER A 195 12.90 -65.71 18.67
CA SER A 195 12.10 -66.64 17.86
C SER A 195 12.41 -66.60 16.34
N GLY A 196 13.34 -65.75 15.90
CA GLY A 196 13.70 -65.56 14.48
C GLY A 196 12.76 -64.62 13.71
N ARG A 197 11.83 -63.94 14.39
CA ARG A 197 10.88 -63.00 13.77
C ARG A 197 11.52 -61.61 13.66
N GLY A 198 11.41 -60.96 12.50
CA GLY A 198 11.94 -59.60 12.31
C GLY A 198 11.19 -58.57 13.16
N VAL A 199 11.94 -57.79 13.95
CA VAL A 199 11.42 -56.72 14.84
C VAL A 199 11.59 -55.35 14.19
N SER A 200 12.66 -55.14 13.42
CA SER A 200 12.90 -53.91 12.66
C SER A 200 13.73 -54.17 11.40
N GLY A 201 13.50 -53.36 10.35
CA GLY A 201 14.26 -53.41 9.11
C GLY A 201 13.60 -54.23 7.99
N GLY A 202 12.70 -53.61 7.24
CA GLY A 202 12.19 -54.07 5.93
C GLY A 202 11.42 -55.41 5.90
N PRO A 203 10.73 -55.73 4.79
CA PRO A 203 10.08 -57.02 4.61
C PRO A 203 11.10 -58.18 4.57
N PRO A 204 10.76 -59.37 5.09
CA PRO A 204 11.66 -60.52 5.11
C PRO A 204 12.02 -60.96 3.68
N PRO A 205 13.22 -61.53 3.47
CA PRO A 205 13.63 -62.01 2.15
C PRO A 205 12.66 -63.12 1.68
N PRO A 206 12.37 -63.19 0.36
CA PRO A 206 11.61 -64.32 -0.18
C PRO A 206 12.40 -65.62 0.05
N VAL A 207 11.68 -66.65 0.47
CA VAL A 207 12.21 -67.99 0.81
C VAL A 207 12.63 -68.75 -0.44
#